data_AF-M0AJQ0-F1
#
_entry.id   AF-M0AJQ0-F1
#
_cell.length_a   1.000
_cell.length_b   1.000
_cell.length_c   1.000
_cell.angle_alpha   90.00
_cell.angle_beta   90.00
_cell.angle_gamma   90.00
#
_symmetry.space_group_name_H-M   'P 1'
#
loop_
_entity.id
_entity.type
_entity.pdbx_description
1 polymer ?
#
loop_
_entity_poly.entity_id
_entity_poly.type
_entity_poly.pdbx_seq_one_letter_code
_entity_poly.pdbx_strand_id
1 'polypeptide(L)'
;MSFGREFTAALGALDVENVFVYVGDAVRWDAVPDRLADRGALVRSISASTHSPSSFASLATGRYPATHGVATFTNQVSSDAFRLFDIPGYDTRFRNSIFAYAEREHGETTDPIYSVLDVDPPTDDDPLTGLEPPFVSMERGPGGHAPYGDFTGTASAYFQQRGSSETATIRDDYRRSVELDVDLFFERLERLERTGRAEDTLVIYTSDHGELLGEGGELGHSSPMRPELVYIPTLFCHPKLPTTTIDDAAFHHADLLPTVLDVLGVDVATRAAGRVPFDGRSAAAEMPTGPRPCTYENQVLPASIPFLSGSLNYQGAWDADGGYVFARSALPERLLVLAGKATASAKRRYVRRHLPRALRSYARASETEYGSPAFTPDEAEQLLERVTADAVERETVSLSDDAQQRLRDLGYT
;
A
#
# COMPACT_ATOMS: atom_id res chain seq x y z
N MET A 1 -21.05 7.74 -11.66
CA MET A 1 -21.96 6.60 -12.03
C MET A 1 -21.94 6.11 -13.50
N SER A 2 -21.90 6.94 -14.55
CA SER A 2 -21.87 6.42 -15.96
C SER A 2 -20.50 5.87 -16.37
N PHE A 3 -19.43 6.59 -16.02
CA PHE A 3 -18.05 6.25 -16.41
C PHE A 3 -17.53 4.96 -15.77
N GLY A 4 -17.89 4.70 -14.50
CA GLY A 4 -17.55 3.42 -13.85
C GLY A 4 -18.14 2.20 -14.56
N ARG A 5 -19.35 2.33 -15.14
CA ARG A 5 -19.98 1.22 -15.89
C ARG A 5 -19.31 0.98 -17.24
N GLU A 6 -18.97 2.04 -17.97
CA GLU A 6 -18.23 1.93 -19.23
C GLU A 6 -16.84 1.31 -19.01
N PHE A 7 -16.13 1.77 -17.99
CA PHE A 7 -14.84 1.20 -17.60
C PHE A 7 -14.95 -0.28 -17.21
N THR A 8 -15.88 -0.65 -16.31
CA THR A 8 -16.08 -2.06 -15.91
C THR A 8 -16.39 -2.94 -17.11
N ALA A 9 -17.27 -2.50 -18.01
CA ALA A 9 -17.61 -3.26 -19.21
C ALA A 9 -16.39 -3.43 -20.14
N ALA A 10 -15.58 -2.38 -20.31
CA ALA A 10 -14.36 -2.45 -21.11
C ALA A 10 -13.30 -3.37 -20.46
N LEU A 11 -13.14 -3.30 -19.13
CA LEU A 11 -12.22 -4.14 -18.36
C LEU A 11 -12.60 -5.63 -18.44
N GLY A 12 -13.88 -5.96 -18.24
CA GLY A 12 -14.37 -7.34 -18.34
C GLY A 12 -14.41 -7.90 -19.77
N ALA A 13 -14.30 -7.04 -20.79
CA ALA A 13 -14.19 -7.44 -22.19
C ALA A 13 -12.74 -7.49 -22.70
N LEU A 14 -11.75 -7.21 -21.84
CA LEU A 14 -10.35 -7.38 -22.22
C LEU A 14 -10.06 -8.86 -22.48
N ASP A 15 -9.30 -9.08 -23.54
CA ASP A 15 -8.75 -10.37 -23.92
C ASP A 15 -7.23 -10.16 -23.91
N VAL A 16 -6.63 -10.42 -22.74
CA VAL A 16 -5.20 -10.23 -22.47
C VAL A 16 -4.64 -11.51 -21.87
N GLU A 17 -3.39 -11.81 -22.20
CA GLU A 17 -2.69 -12.99 -21.68
C GLU A 17 -1.85 -12.67 -20.44
N ASN A 18 -1.57 -11.38 -20.19
CA ASN A 18 -0.61 -10.95 -19.18
C ASN A 18 -1.15 -9.84 -18.29
N VAL A 19 -0.66 -9.80 -17.05
CA VAL A 19 -0.88 -8.69 -16.13
C VAL A 19 0.45 -8.23 -15.53
N PHE A 20 0.68 -6.92 -15.54
CA PHE A 20 1.82 -6.30 -14.85
C PHE A 20 1.30 -5.26 -13.85
N VAL A 21 1.62 -5.45 -12.56
CA VAL A 21 1.23 -4.57 -11.47
C VAL A 21 2.46 -3.81 -10.97
N TYR A 22 2.42 -2.49 -11.01
CA TYR A 22 3.43 -1.61 -10.42
C TYR A 22 2.86 -0.95 -9.17
N VAL A 23 3.53 -1.08 -8.04
CA VAL A 23 3.09 -0.53 -6.75
C VAL A 23 4.11 0.49 -6.27
N GLY A 24 3.81 1.78 -6.42
CA GLY A 24 4.64 2.85 -5.85
C GLY A 24 4.44 2.93 -4.33
N ASP A 25 5.51 2.81 -3.56
CA ASP A 25 5.46 2.86 -2.09
C ASP A 25 5.07 4.25 -1.55
N ALA A 26 4.02 4.35 -0.73
CA ALA A 26 3.60 5.60 -0.08
C ALA A 26 3.18 6.75 -1.05
N VAL A 27 2.48 6.44 -2.14
CA VAL A 27 1.98 7.42 -3.13
C VAL A 27 0.53 7.82 -2.83
N ARG A 28 0.33 9.11 -2.58
CA ARG A 28 -0.99 9.70 -2.31
C ARG A 28 -1.80 9.86 -3.58
N TRP A 29 -3.12 9.69 -3.49
CA TRP A 29 -4.06 10.03 -4.55
C TRP A 29 -3.87 11.45 -5.09
N ASP A 30 -3.73 12.44 -4.21
CA ASP A 30 -3.69 13.87 -4.55
C ASP A 30 -2.30 14.39 -4.95
N ALA A 31 -1.34 13.49 -5.13
CA ALA A 31 0.03 13.82 -5.54
C ALA A 31 0.45 13.26 -6.89
N VAL A 32 -0.41 12.44 -7.51
CA VAL A 32 -0.15 11.85 -8.82
C VAL A 32 -0.14 12.92 -9.91
N PRO A 33 0.84 12.90 -10.84
CA PRO A 33 0.88 13.85 -11.95
C PRO A 33 -0.16 13.52 -13.03
N ASP A 34 -0.72 14.55 -13.67
CA ASP A 34 -1.77 14.44 -14.70
C ASP A 34 -1.40 13.46 -15.83
N ARG A 35 -0.11 13.41 -16.20
CA ARG A 35 0.41 12.49 -17.23
C ARG A 35 0.14 11.01 -16.94
N LEU A 36 0.00 10.62 -15.67
CA LEU A 36 -0.37 9.26 -15.30
C LEU A 36 -1.86 9.00 -15.62
N ALA A 37 -2.72 9.98 -15.35
CA ALA A 37 -4.15 9.90 -15.65
C ALA A 37 -4.43 9.78 -17.15
N ASP A 38 -3.57 10.35 -18.01
CA ASP A 38 -3.71 10.29 -19.47
C ASP A 38 -3.52 8.89 -20.06
N ARG A 39 -3.01 7.93 -19.29
CA ARG A 39 -2.67 6.58 -19.78
C ARG A 39 -3.78 5.53 -19.59
N GLY A 40 -4.92 5.89 -19.00
CA GLY A 40 -6.02 4.95 -18.82
C GLY A 40 -7.05 5.41 -17.78
N ALA A 41 -7.69 4.45 -17.12
CA ALA A 41 -8.70 4.73 -16.11
C ALA A 41 -8.04 4.88 -14.73
N LEU A 42 -7.96 6.11 -14.22
CA LEU A 42 -7.39 6.43 -12.91
C LEU A 42 -8.50 6.43 -11.84
N VAL A 43 -8.43 5.50 -10.90
CA VAL A 43 -9.41 5.27 -9.85
C VAL A 43 -8.87 5.71 -8.50
N ARG A 44 -9.61 6.55 -7.77
CA ARG A 44 -9.32 6.81 -6.35
C ARG A 44 -9.67 5.57 -5.54
N SER A 45 -8.64 4.90 -5.05
CA SER A 45 -8.77 3.62 -4.36
C SER A 45 -8.52 3.78 -2.86
N ILE A 46 -8.90 2.77 -2.10
CA ILE A 46 -8.78 2.71 -0.65
C ILE A 46 -7.74 1.65 -0.30
N SER A 47 -6.72 2.04 0.45
CA SER A 47 -5.74 1.11 0.96
C SER A 47 -6.32 0.21 2.06
N ALA A 48 -5.94 -1.07 2.06
CA ALA A 48 -6.28 -2.03 3.13
C ALA A 48 -5.53 -1.73 4.43
N SER A 49 -4.36 -1.10 4.33
CA SER A 49 -3.52 -0.79 5.48
C SER A 49 -2.66 0.43 5.25
N THR A 50 -2.37 1.20 6.30
CA THR A 50 -1.38 2.28 6.19
C THR A 50 0.04 1.79 6.52
N HIS A 51 0.32 0.51 6.23
CA HIS A 51 1.59 -0.16 6.49
C HIS A 51 1.90 -1.20 5.40
N SER A 52 3.04 -1.05 4.74
CA SER A 52 3.44 -1.86 3.57
C SER A 52 3.25 -3.38 3.70
N PRO A 53 3.70 -4.09 4.75
CA PRO A 53 3.60 -5.55 4.77
C PRO A 53 2.14 -6.04 4.70
N SER A 54 1.23 -5.38 5.41
CA SER A 54 -0.20 -5.74 5.38
C SER A 54 -0.88 -5.31 4.09
N SER A 55 -0.50 -4.16 3.51
CA SER A 55 -1.02 -3.72 2.20
C SER A 55 -0.61 -4.67 1.07
N PHE A 56 0.67 -5.04 0.97
CA PHE A 56 1.15 -5.99 -0.03
C PHE A 56 0.53 -7.37 0.13
N ALA A 57 0.35 -7.85 1.36
CA ALA A 57 -0.37 -9.09 1.61
C ALA A 57 -1.83 -9.02 1.12
N SER A 58 -2.53 -7.90 1.32
CA SER A 58 -3.89 -7.68 0.80
C SER A 58 -3.94 -7.64 -0.74
N LEU A 59 -2.99 -6.94 -1.38
CA LEU A 59 -2.84 -6.90 -2.84
C LEU A 59 -2.60 -8.31 -3.42
N ALA A 60 -1.74 -9.09 -2.78
CA ALA A 60 -1.36 -10.41 -3.26
C ALA A 60 -2.44 -11.48 -3.01
N THR A 61 -3.21 -11.40 -1.93
CA THR A 61 -4.14 -12.46 -1.52
C THR A 61 -5.61 -12.15 -1.78
N GLY A 62 -5.96 -10.90 -2.09
CA GLY A 62 -7.35 -10.47 -2.23
C GLY A 62 -8.14 -10.48 -0.91
N ARG A 63 -7.43 -10.45 0.22
CA ARG A 63 -7.98 -10.56 1.58
C ARG A 63 -7.66 -9.33 2.42
N TYR A 64 -8.40 -9.12 3.50
CA TYR A 64 -8.13 -8.05 4.47
C TYR A 64 -7.03 -8.43 5.47
N PRO A 65 -6.41 -7.45 6.16
CA PRO A 65 -5.38 -7.72 7.17
C PRO A 65 -5.77 -8.71 8.27
N ALA A 66 -7.02 -8.67 8.71
CA ALA A 66 -7.55 -9.62 9.68
C ALA A 66 -7.56 -11.06 9.15
N THR A 67 -7.89 -11.23 7.87
CA THR A 67 -8.14 -12.55 7.27
C THR A 67 -6.88 -13.14 6.62
N HIS A 68 -5.91 -12.35 6.17
CA HIS A 68 -4.61 -12.88 5.73
C HIS A 68 -3.54 -12.94 6.85
N GLY A 69 -3.81 -12.36 8.03
CA GLY A 69 -2.98 -12.54 9.23
C GLY A 69 -1.67 -11.75 9.26
N VAL A 70 -1.45 -10.83 8.33
CA VAL A 70 -0.22 -9.99 8.30
C VAL A 70 -0.55 -8.62 8.86
N ALA A 71 0.18 -8.19 9.89
CA ALA A 71 0.12 -6.84 10.43
C ALA A 71 1.44 -6.07 10.21
N THR A 72 2.57 -6.77 10.39
CA THR A 72 3.93 -6.21 10.33
C THR A 72 4.88 -7.11 9.54
N PHE A 73 6.14 -6.68 9.38
CA PHE A 73 7.17 -7.46 8.68
C PHE A 73 7.59 -8.76 9.40
N THR A 74 7.16 -8.97 10.65
CA THR A 74 7.38 -10.25 11.36
C THR A 74 6.25 -11.23 11.12
N ASN A 75 5.25 -10.89 10.31
CA ASN A 75 4.19 -11.79 9.91
C ASN A 75 4.39 -12.27 8.48
N GLN A 76 3.88 -13.46 8.21
CA GLN A 76 3.89 -14.08 6.88
C GLN A 76 2.46 -14.43 6.48
N VAL A 77 2.12 -14.28 5.20
CA VAL A 77 0.86 -14.82 4.67
C VAL A 77 0.89 -16.33 4.82
N SER A 78 -0.21 -16.93 5.26
CA SER A 78 -0.26 -18.38 5.41
C SER A 78 0.15 -19.07 4.11
N SER A 79 1.02 -20.08 4.21
CA SER A 79 1.41 -20.93 3.08
C SER A 79 0.21 -21.63 2.40
N ASP A 80 -0.95 -21.65 3.09
CA ASP A 80 -2.20 -22.13 2.55
C ASP A 80 -3.05 -21.07 1.79
N ALA A 81 -2.64 -19.81 1.77
CA ALA A 81 -3.34 -18.77 1.03
C ALA A 81 -3.11 -18.92 -0.49
N PHE A 82 -4.14 -18.67 -1.29
CA PHE A 82 -3.97 -18.48 -2.73
C PHE A 82 -3.55 -17.04 -2.99
N ARG A 83 -2.43 -16.85 -3.69
CA ARG A 83 -1.86 -15.54 -3.99
C ARG A 83 -1.83 -15.28 -5.50
N LEU A 84 -1.62 -14.02 -5.85
CA LEU A 84 -1.32 -13.57 -7.21
C LEU A 84 -0.16 -14.37 -7.85
N PHE A 85 0.74 -14.87 -7.02
CA PHE A 85 1.92 -15.63 -7.44
C PHE A 85 1.67 -17.14 -7.60
N ASP A 86 0.46 -17.62 -7.28
CA ASP A 86 0.10 -19.05 -7.34
C ASP A 86 -0.79 -19.40 -8.55
N ILE A 87 -0.96 -18.47 -9.50
CA ILE A 87 -1.85 -18.65 -10.65
C ILE A 87 -1.32 -19.77 -11.57
N PRO A 88 -2.04 -20.89 -11.72
CA PRO A 88 -1.51 -22.04 -12.46
C PRO A 88 -1.33 -21.74 -13.95
N GLY A 89 -0.18 -22.13 -14.50
CA GLY A 89 0.13 -21.96 -15.92
C GLY A 89 0.65 -20.58 -16.32
N TYR A 90 0.92 -19.70 -15.35
CA TYR A 90 1.51 -18.38 -15.58
C TYR A 90 2.95 -18.32 -15.05
N ASP A 91 3.83 -17.59 -15.73
CA ASP A 91 5.09 -17.12 -15.13
C ASP A 91 4.75 -16.01 -14.14
N THR A 92 4.86 -16.30 -12.85
CA THR A 92 4.47 -15.40 -11.77
C THR A 92 5.69 -14.85 -11.04
N ARG A 93 5.72 -13.54 -10.80
CA ARG A 93 6.86 -12.89 -10.14
C ARG A 93 6.44 -11.78 -9.19
N PHE A 94 7.20 -11.66 -8.09
CA PHE A 94 7.25 -10.46 -7.27
C PHE A 94 8.67 -9.90 -7.31
N ARG A 95 8.80 -8.62 -7.64
CA ARG A 95 10.08 -7.91 -7.63
C ARG A 95 9.99 -6.72 -6.68
N ASN A 96 10.93 -6.65 -5.76
CA ASN A 96 11.14 -5.45 -4.97
C ASN A 96 12.23 -4.60 -5.62
N SER A 97 11.84 -3.49 -6.23
CA SER A 97 12.75 -2.50 -6.83
C SER A 97 12.98 -1.31 -5.89
N ILE A 98 12.48 -1.37 -4.65
CA ILE A 98 12.73 -0.35 -3.64
C ILE A 98 14.23 -0.35 -3.32
N PHE A 99 14.92 0.69 -3.80
CA PHE A 99 16.34 0.92 -3.54
C PHE A 99 17.30 -0.20 -3.96
N ALA A 100 17.35 -0.55 -5.25
CA ALA A 100 18.55 -1.16 -5.85
C ALA A 100 19.86 -0.39 -5.54
N TYR A 101 19.76 0.85 -5.04
CA TYR A 101 20.85 1.68 -4.52
C TYR A 101 21.17 1.48 -3.02
N ALA A 102 20.21 1.13 -2.16
CA ALA A 102 20.46 0.90 -0.72
C ALA A 102 20.91 -0.55 -0.43
N GLU A 103 20.63 -1.49 -1.34
CA GLU A 103 21.15 -2.87 -1.31
C GLU A 103 22.68 -2.96 -1.30
N ARG A 104 23.39 -1.87 -1.62
CA ARG A 104 24.85 -1.82 -1.61
C ARG A 104 25.47 -1.61 -0.22
N GLU A 105 24.69 -1.23 0.80
CA GLU A 105 25.24 -0.88 2.12
C GLU A 105 24.98 -1.94 3.22
N HIS A 106 24.03 -2.87 3.05
CA HIS A 106 23.67 -3.86 4.08
C HIS A 106 23.99 -5.30 3.63
N GLY A 107 24.65 -6.07 4.49
CA GLY A 107 25.18 -7.41 4.19
C GLY A 107 24.14 -8.50 3.98
N GLU A 108 22.86 -8.23 4.25
CA GLU A 108 21.75 -9.11 3.95
C GLU A 108 20.97 -8.59 2.74
N THR A 109 20.90 -9.43 1.71
CA THR A 109 20.52 -9.04 0.35
C THR A 109 19.01 -9.10 0.08
N THR A 110 18.19 -9.51 1.05
CA THR A 110 16.78 -9.84 0.81
C THR A 110 15.87 -9.05 1.74
N ASP A 111 15.00 -8.24 1.15
CA ASP A 111 14.01 -7.43 1.87
C ASP A 111 12.97 -8.31 2.60
N PRO A 112 12.58 -7.99 3.85
CA PRO A 112 11.60 -8.78 4.61
C PRO A 112 10.24 -8.93 3.92
N ILE A 113 9.90 -8.05 2.96
CA ILE A 113 8.66 -8.18 2.18
C ILE A 113 8.55 -9.52 1.43
N TYR A 114 9.68 -10.13 1.02
CA TYR A 114 9.70 -11.44 0.38
C TYR A 114 9.20 -12.53 1.35
N SER A 115 9.65 -12.48 2.60
CA SER A 115 9.16 -13.38 3.65
C SER A 115 7.69 -13.13 3.97
N VAL A 116 7.26 -11.86 4.04
CA VAL A 116 5.84 -11.50 4.27
C VAL A 116 4.92 -12.16 3.24
N LEU A 117 5.33 -12.17 1.96
CA LEU A 117 4.55 -12.72 0.85
C LEU A 117 4.78 -14.22 0.62
N ASP A 118 5.70 -14.83 1.37
CA ASP A 118 6.15 -16.23 1.20
C ASP A 118 6.63 -16.53 -0.23
N VAL A 119 7.44 -15.62 -0.79
CA VAL A 119 8.00 -15.75 -2.14
C VAL A 119 9.51 -15.58 -2.11
N ASP A 120 10.21 -16.36 -2.93
CA ASP A 120 11.66 -16.28 -3.03
C ASP A 120 12.09 -15.01 -3.80
N PRO A 121 13.16 -14.32 -3.36
CA PRO A 121 13.70 -13.20 -4.11
C PRO A 121 14.24 -13.67 -5.47
N PRO A 122 13.91 -12.97 -6.57
CA PRO A 122 14.42 -13.34 -7.89
C PRO A 122 15.93 -13.10 -8.01
N THR A 123 16.60 -13.92 -8.82
CA THR A 123 18.04 -13.79 -9.09
C THR A 123 18.38 -12.67 -10.05
N ASP A 124 17.42 -12.23 -10.86
CA ASP A 124 17.61 -11.26 -11.93
C ASP A 124 17.17 -9.87 -11.49
N ASP A 125 17.93 -8.84 -11.86
CA ASP A 125 17.70 -7.47 -11.36
C ASP A 125 16.51 -6.73 -11.97
N ASP A 126 15.91 -7.29 -13.02
CA ASP A 126 14.95 -6.61 -13.87
C ASP A 126 13.54 -7.25 -13.80
N PRO A 127 12.48 -6.46 -13.57
CA PRO A 127 11.11 -6.96 -13.35
C PRO A 127 10.44 -7.55 -14.61
N LEU A 128 10.93 -7.25 -15.82
CA LEU A 128 10.35 -7.70 -17.09
C LEU A 128 11.24 -8.65 -17.88
N THR A 129 12.55 -8.70 -17.58
CA THR A 129 13.49 -9.56 -18.30
C THR A 129 13.20 -11.03 -18.03
N GLY A 130 13.11 -11.81 -19.10
CA GLY A 130 12.90 -13.25 -19.03
C GLY A 130 11.49 -13.67 -18.63
N LEU A 131 10.52 -12.75 -18.52
CA LEU A 131 9.10 -13.11 -18.35
C LEU A 131 8.57 -13.78 -19.63
N GLU A 132 8.04 -14.99 -19.51
CA GLU A 132 7.41 -15.75 -20.59
C GLU A 132 5.88 -15.66 -20.50
N PRO A 133 5.17 -15.22 -21.56
CA PRO A 133 3.71 -15.27 -21.59
C PRO A 133 3.15 -16.70 -21.49
N PRO A 134 1.99 -16.89 -20.84
CA PRO A 134 1.26 -15.89 -20.09
C PRO A 134 1.93 -15.59 -18.74
N PHE A 135 1.97 -14.32 -18.32
CA PHE A 135 2.63 -13.92 -17.07
C PHE A 135 1.76 -13.03 -16.16
N VAL A 136 2.02 -13.11 -14.84
CA VAL A 136 1.50 -12.17 -13.84
C VAL A 136 2.65 -11.70 -12.96
N SER A 137 3.03 -10.43 -13.07
CA SER A 137 4.16 -9.88 -12.32
C SER A 137 3.75 -8.66 -11.50
N MET A 138 4.29 -8.54 -10.29
CA MET A 138 4.15 -7.38 -9.42
C MET A 138 5.53 -6.79 -9.10
N GLU A 139 5.71 -5.50 -9.35
CA GLU A 139 6.88 -4.71 -8.97
C GLU A 139 6.52 -3.74 -7.84
N ARG A 140 7.30 -3.72 -6.75
CA ARG A 140 7.30 -2.63 -5.75
C ARG A 140 8.31 -1.57 -6.16
N GLY A 141 7.82 -0.41 -6.56
CA GLY A 141 8.61 0.79 -6.89
C GLY A 141 8.95 1.65 -5.67
N PRO A 142 9.88 2.61 -5.80
CA PRO A 142 10.28 3.51 -4.71
C PRO A 142 9.19 4.49 -4.26
N GLY A 143 8.25 4.84 -5.14
CA GLY A 143 7.08 5.64 -4.83
C GLY A 143 7.36 7.02 -4.23
N GLY A 144 6.53 7.40 -3.26
CA GLY A 144 6.65 8.59 -2.44
C GLY A 144 7.33 8.33 -1.08
N HIS A 145 7.84 7.13 -0.82
CA HIS A 145 8.44 6.78 0.46
C HIS A 145 9.75 7.55 0.72
N ALA A 146 10.02 7.90 1.99
CA ALA A 146 11.25 8.60 2.36
C ALA A 146 12.49 7.70 2.17
N PRO A 147 13.67 8.24 1.80
CA PRO A 147 14.01 9.66 1.63
C PRO A 147 13.40 10.29 0.38
N TYR A 148 12.74 11.44 0.54
CA TYR A 148 12.08 12.12 -0.56
C TYR A 148 13.07 12.88 -1.46
N GLY A 149 12.79 12.94 -2.76
CA GLY A 149 13.49 13.75 -3.75
C GLY A 149 14.26 12.93 -4.77
N ASP A 150 15.22 12.10 -4.33
CA ASP A 150 16.12 11.36 -5.22
C ASP A 150 16.38 9.91 -4.78
N PHE A 151 15.69 9.45 -3.73
CA PHE A 151 15.82 8.12 -3.15
C PHE A 151 17.23 7.77 -2.64
N THR A 152 18.07 8.78 -2.35
CA THR A 152 19.41 8.56 -1.83
C THR A 152 19.49 8.63 -0.31
N GLY A 153 20.25 7.71 0.28
CA GLY A 153 20.44 7.61 1.74
C GLY A 153 19.28 6.91 2.45
N THR A 154 19.07 7.27 3.72
CA THR A 154 18.05 6.64 4.58
C THR A 154 16.92 7.61 4.92
N ALA A 155 15.72 7.10 5.14
CA ALA A 155 14.58 7.90 5.60
C ALA A 155 14.92 8.62 6.92
N SER A 156 15.62 7.91 7.81
CA SER A 156 16.13 8.44 9.07
C SER A 156 17.06 9.64 8.88
N ALA A 157 18.01 9.58 7.93
CA ALA A 157 18.91 10.69 7.63
C ALA A 157 18.14 11.88 7.03
N TYR A 158 17.24 11.62 6.09
CA TYR A 158 16.40 12.64 5.45
C TYR A 158 15.59 13.42 6.48
N PHE A 159 14.85 12.75 7.37
CA PHE A 159 14.04 13.43 8.39
C PHE A 159 14.88 14.21 9.42
N GLN A 160 16.09 13.74 9.75
CA GLN A 160 16.99 14.46 10.65
C GLN A 160 17.51 15.76 10.02
N GLN A 161 17.78 15.73 8.72
CA GLN A 161 18.22 16.88 7.94
C GLN A 161 17.07 17.88 7.70
N ARG A 162 15.90 17.37 7.26
CA ARG A 162 14.72 18.18 6.90
C ARG A 162 13.83 18.54 8.09
N GLY A 163 14.08 18.00 9.28
CA GLY A 163 13.20 18.19 10.44
C GLY A 163 13.04 19.64 10.91
N SER A 164 13.93 20.55 10.49
CA SER A 164 13.81 22.00 10.74
C SER A 164 13.35 22.80 9.51
N SER A 165 13.23 22.16 8.34
CA SER A 165 12.81 22.81 7.10
C SER A 165 11.34 23.23 7.16
N GLU A 166 10.95 24.09 6.22
CA GLU A 166 9.53 24.39 6.01
C GLU A 166 8.81 23.16 5.45
N THR A 167 7.55 23.00 5.82
CA THR A 167 6.71 21.88 5.34
C THR A 167 6.57 21.89 3.82
N ALA A 168 6.58 23.07 3.19
CA ALA A 168 6.56 23.21 1.73
C ALA A 168 7.75 22.51 1.05
N THR A 169 8.97 22.66 1.60
CA THR A 169 10.16 21.99 1.06
C THR A 169 10.04 20.47 1.07
N ILE A 170 9.48 19.91 2.15
CA ILE A 170 9.28 18.46 2.28
C ILE A 170 8.23 17.98 1.25
N ARG A 171 7.17 18.76 1.03
CA ARG A 171 6.15 18.46 0.01
C ARG A 171 6.71 18.54 -1.41
N ASP A 172 7.61 19.48 -1.68
CA ASP A 172 8.27 19.59 -2.99
C ASP A 172 9.24 18.44 -3.25
N ASP A 173 9.97 17.99 -2.23
CA ASP A 173 10.81 16.78 -2.33
C ASP A 173 9.94 15.54 -2.57
N TYR A 174 8.82 15.39 -1.85
CA TYR A 174 7.88 14.28 -2.03
C TYR A 174 7.30 14.26 -3.46
N ARG A 175 6.87 15.41 -3.98
CA ARG A 175 6.37 15.51 -5.36
C ARG A 175 7.43 15.07 -6.37
N ARG A 176 8.71 15.42 -6.14
CA ARG A 176 9.81 14.98 -7.00
C ARG A 176 10.00 13.47 -6.95
N SER A 177 9.88 12.83 -5.78
CA SER A 177 9.89 11.37 -5.67
C SER A 177 8.79 10.71 -6.49
N VAL A 178 7.55 11.21 -6.38
CA VAL A 178 6.42 10.66 -7.14
C VAL A 178 6.64 10.83 -8.65
N GLU A 179 7.18 11.95 -9.10
CA GLU A 179 7.53 12.14 -10.53
C GLU A 179 8.60 11.14 -11.01
N LEU A 180 9.63 10.88 -10.21
CA LEU A 180 10.66 9.88 -10.54
C LEU A 180 10.09 8.45 -10.55
N ASP A 181 9.20 8.12 -9.62
CA ASP A 181 8.51 6.82 -9.60
C ASP A 181 7.64 6.63 -10.86
N VAL A 182 6.90 7.67 -11.27
CA VAL A 182 6.12 7.65 -12.51
C VAL A 182 7.01 7.54 -13.75
N ASP A 183 8.20 8.14 -13.75
CA ASP A 183 9.19 7.93 -14.83
C ASP A 183 9.62 6.46 -14.92
N LEU A 184 9.90 5.81 -13.78
CA LEU A 184 10.25 4.38 -13.74
C LEU A 184 9.09 3.51 -14.23
N PHE A 185 7.85 3.82 -13.83
CA PHE A 185 6.66 3.13 -14.32
C PHE A 185 6.52 3.26 -15.85
N PHE A 186 6.69 4.46 -16.41
CA PHE A 186 6.62 4.67 -17.86
C PHE A 186 7.74 3.96 -18.60
N GLU A 187 8.93 3.84 -18.03
CA GLU A 187 9.98 3.01 -18.61
C GLU A 187 9.51 1.54 -18.77
N ARG A 188 8.78 0.99 -17.79
CA ARG A 188 8.20 -0.38 -17.89
C ARG A 188 7.17 -0.46 -19.00
N LEU A 189 6.28 0.53 -19.08
CA LEU A 189 5.24 0.61 -20.09
C LEU A 189 5.83 0.71 -21.51
N GLU A 190 6.80 1.58 -21.72
CA GLU A 190 7.52 1.73 -22.99
C GLU A 190 8.26 0.44 -23.38
N ARG A 191 8.79 -0.32 -22.41
CA ARG A 191 9.41 -1.63 -22.68
C ARG A 191 8.40 -2.67 -23.13
N LEU A 192 7.22 -2.72 -22.53
CA LEU A 192 6.13 -3.60 -22.99
C LEU A 192 5.66 -3.22 -24.40
N GLU A 193 5.57 -1.92 -24.70
CA GLU A 193 5.25 -1.43 -26.05
C GLU A 193 6.32 -1.83 -27.08
N ARG A 194 7.61 -1.57 -26.77
CA ARG A 194 8.73 -1.89 -27.66
C ARG A 194 8.93 -3.39 -27.92
N THR A 195 8.50 -4.22 -26.97
CA THR A 195 8.55 -5.69 -27.10
C THR A 195 7.28 -6.27 -27.73
N GLY A 196 6.32 -5.43 -28.12
CA GLY A 196 5.07 -5.84 -28.76
C GLY A 196 4.08 -6.53 -27.83
N ARG A 197 4.25 -6.37 -26.49
CA ARG A 197 3.43 -7.03 -25.46
C ARG A 197 2.29 -6.16 -24.93
N ALA A 198 2.23 -4.88 -25.29
CA ALA A 198 1.29 -3.92 -24.71
C ALA A 198 -0.20 -4.22 -25.00
N GLU A 199 -0.53 -4.80 -26.16
CA GLU A 199 -1.92 -5.15 -26.49
C GLU A 199 -2.41 -6.44 -25.79
N ASP A 200 -1.48 -7.25 -25.29
CA ASP A 200 -1.75 -8.52 -24.59
C ASP A 200 -1.49 -8.41 -23.08
N THR A 201 -1.25 -7.19 -22.57
CA THR A 201 -0.90 -6.96 -21.15
C THR A 201 -1.77 -5.88 -20.55
N LEU A 202 -2.58 -6.22 -19.54
CA LEU A 202 -3.16 -5.22 -18.65
C LEU A 202 -2.07 -4.72 -17.69
N VAL A 203 -1.80 -3.41 -17.73
CA VAL A 203 -0.85 -2.77 -16.82
C VAL A 203 -1.63 -2.02 -15.73
N ILE A 204 -1.27 -2.24 -14.48
CA ILE A 204 -1.90 -1.59 -13.32
C ILE A 204 -0.84 -0.82 -12.55
N TYR A 205 -1.01 0.49 -12.35
CA TYR A 205 -0.22 1.25 -11.37
C TYR A 205 -1.07 1.44 -10.11
N THR A 206 -0.53 1.21 -8.93
CA THR A 206 -1.20 1.51 -7.66
C THR A 206 -0.21 1.93 -6.58
N SER A 207 -0.69 2.09 -5.35
CA SER A 207 0.14 2.32 -4.18
C SER A 207 -0.28 1.44 -3.00
N ASP A 208 0.63 1.15 -2.08
CA ASP A 208 0.37 0.37 -0.87
C ASP A 208 -0.23 1.22 0.26
N HIS A 209 0.02 2.52 0.28
CA HIS A 209 -0.64 3.52 1.14
C HIS A 209 -0.22 4.93 0.70
N GLY A 210 -0.76 5.96 1.35
CA GLY A 210 -0.29 7.34 1.15
C GLY A 210 0.81 7.75 2.14
N GLU A 211 0.97 9.06 2.36
CA GLU A 211 2.05 9.61 3.18
C GLU A 211 1.63 10.91 3.90
N LEU A 212 2.03 11.09 5.18
CA LEU A 212 1.86 12.38 5.85
C LEU A 212 3.02 13.32 5.54
N LEU A 213 2.69 14.54 5.14
CA LEU A 213 3.61 15.60 4.74
C LEU A 213 3.39 16.86 5.60
N GLY A 214 3.04 16.66 6.87
CA GLY A 214 2.82 17.71 7.87
C GLY A 214 1.41 17.73 8.46
N GLU A 215 0.48 16.98 7.86
CA GLU A 215 -0.86 16.80 8.38
C GLU A 215 -0.81 16.20 9.79
N GLY A 216 -1.61 16.76 10.70
CA GLY A 216 -1.54 16.39 12.11
C GLY A 216 -0.24 16.74 12.83
N GLY A 217 0.70 17.46 12.20
CA GLY A 217 2.03 17.73 12.77
C GLY A 217 2.99 16.53 12.68
N GLU A 218 2.70 15.58 11.79
CA GLU A 218 3.47 14.35 11.59
C GLU A 218 4.06 14.28 10.17
N LEU A 219 5.07 13.42 10.01
CA LEU A 219 5.66 13.06 8.73
C LEU A 219 5.74 11.54 8.62
N GLY A 220 5.62 11.01 7.42
CA GLY A 220 5.60 9.57 7.19
C GLY A 220 4.24 8.94 7.51
N HIS A 221 4.19 7.61 7.58
CA HIS A 221 2.94 6.86 7.70
C HIS A 221 2.75 6.13 9.05
N SER A 222 3.74 6.16 9.96
CA SER A 222 3.65 5.52 11.29
C SER A 222 2.85 6.35 12.32
N SER A 223 1.65 6.81 11.98
CA SER A 223 0.93 7.89 12.67
C SER A 223 -0.58 7.60 12.75
N PRO A 224 -1.37 8.40 13.51
CA PRO A 224 -2.83 8.26 13.47
C PRO A 224 -3.36 8.32 12.04
N MET A 225 -4.23 7.37 11.68
CA MET A 225 -4.80 7.21 10.35
C MET A 225 -5.55 8.46 9.89
N ARG A 226 -5.38 8.81 8.60
CA ARG A 226 -5.91 10.01 7.94
C ARG A 226 -6.17 9.72 6.46
N PRO A 227 -7.02 10.52 5.78
CA PRO A 227 -7.29 10.38 4.36
C PRO A 227 -6.03 10.33 3.50
N GLU A 228 -5.01 11.14 3.85
CA GLU A 228 -3.73 11.21 3.13
C GLU A 228 -2.90 9.92 3.21
N LEU A 229 -3.23 8.99 4.10
CA LEU A 229 -2.61 7.66 4.17
C LEU A 229 -3.47 6.57 3.50
N VAL A 230 -4.76 6.82 3.32
CA VAL A 230 -5.74 5.79 2.93
C VAL A 230 -6.08 5.88 1.45
N TYR A 231 -6.29 7.09 0.93
CA TYR A 231 -6.64 7.28 -0.48
C TYR A 231 -5.40 7.26 -1.37
N ILE A 232 -5.38 6.30 -2.29
CA ILE A 232 -4.27 5.98 -3.18
C ILE A 232 -4.73 5.99 -4.64
N PRO A 233 -3.81 6.20 -5.59
CA PRO A 233 -4.11 6.01 -7.00
C PRO A 233 -4.16 4.53 -7.38
N THR A 234 -5.10 4.17 -8.26
CA THR A 234 -5.02 2.93 -9.04
C THR A 234 -5.35 3.23 -10.50
N LEU A 235 -4.36 3.17 -11.38
CA LEU A 235 -4.52 3.31 -12.82
C LEU A 235 -4.63 1.94 -13.47
N PHE A 236 -5.65 1.74 -14.29
CA PHE A 236 -5.73 0.62 -15.24
C PHE A 236 -5.36 1.12 -16.64
N CYS A 237 -4.25 0.61 -17.18
CA CYS A 237 -3.67 1.02 -18.45
C CYS A 237 -3.74 -0.13 -19.46
N HIS A 238 -4.48 0.09 -20.54
CA HIS A 238 -4.55 -0.80 -21.69
C HIS A 238 -5.13 -0.03 -22.90
N PRO A 239 -4.67 -0.26 -24.16
CA PRO A 239 -5.16 0.48 -25.33
C PRO A 239 -6.67 0.43 -25.58
N LYS A 240 -7.36 -0.60 -25.07
CA LYS A 240 -8.82 -0.79 -25.18
C LYS A 240 -9.62 -0.20 -24.01
N LEU A 241 -8.97 0.37 -22.99
CA LEU A 241 -9.65 1.00 -21.86
C LEU A 241 -9.85 2.51 -22.10
N PRO A 242 -10.93 3.11 -21.57
CA PRO A 242 -11.12 4.55 -21.64
C PRO A 242 -10.12 5.29 -20.77
N THR A 243 -9.66 6.45 -21.24
CA THR A 243 -8.94 7.41 -20.40
C THR A 243 -9.96 8.22 -19.60
N THR A 244 -9.98 8.05 -18.28
CA THR A 244 -10.96 8.71 -17.40
C THR A 244 -10.48 8.72 -15.96
N THR A 245 -10.97 9.67 -15.16
CA THR A 245 -10.81 9.65 -13.70
C THR A 245 -12.11 9.17 -13.05
N ILE A 246 -12.00 8.26 -12.08
CA ILE A 246 -13.12 7.70 -11.31
C ILE A 246 -12.81 7.94 -9.83
N ASP A 247 -13.44 8.95 -9.24
CA ASP A 247 -13.24 9.32 -7.84
C ASP A 247 -14.44 8.94 -6.94
N ASP A 248 -15.52 8.40 -7.50
CA ASP A 248 -16.73 7.94 -6.82
C ASP A 248 -16.78 6.42 -6.59
N ALA A 249 -15.64 5.73 -6.70
CA ALA A 249 -15.49 4.29 -6.49
C ALA A 249 -14.86 3.95 -5.12
N ALA A 250 -15.04 2.70 -4.69
CA ALA A 250 -14.43 2.15 -3.49
C ALA A 250 -13.56 0.92 -3.84
N PHE A 251 -12.78 1.02 -4.92
CA PHE A 251 -11.81 -0.02 -5.27
C PHE A 251 -10.76 -0.14 -4.16
N HIS A 252 -10.46 -1.37 -3.76
CA HIS A 252 -9.67 -1.68 -2.59
C HIS A 252 -8.52 -2.64 -2.96
N HIS A 253 -7.43 -2.69 -2.18
CA HIS A 253 -6.33 -3.65 -2.47
C HIS A 253 -6.80 -5.10 -2.60
N ALA A 254 -7.72 -5.51 -1.71
CA ALA A 254 -8.32 -6.85 -1.74
C ALA A 254 -9.05 -7.14 -3.06
N ASP A 255 -9.49 -6.11 -3.80
CA ASP A 255 -10.18 -6.24 -5.08
C ASP A 255 -9.21 -6.54 -6.25
N LEU A 256 -7.89 -6.36 -6.08
CA LEU A 256 -6.90 -6.55 -7.14
C LEU A 256 -6.88 -7.99 -7.65
N LEU A 257 -6.60 -8.96 -6.77
CA LEU A 257 -6.51 -10.37 -7.16
C LEU A 257 -7.78 -10.89 -7.87
N PRO A 258 -9.01 -10.74 -7.32
CA PRO A 258 -10.20 -11.20 -8.04
C PRO A 258 -10.41 -10.47 -9.37
N THR A 259 -10.02 -9.19 -9.50
CA THR A 259 -10.06 -8.46 -10.78
C THR A 259 -9.10 -9.07 -11.79
N VAL A 260 -7.85 -9.35 -11.38
CA VAL A 260 -6.84 -9.98 -12.24
C VAL A 260 -7.29 -11.35 -12.73
N LEU A 261 -7.83 -12.18 -11.83
CA LEU A 261 -8.31 -13.52 -12.18
C LEU A 261 -9.49 -13.48 -13.17
N ASP A 262 -10.40 -12.51 -13.04
CA ASP A 262 -11.52 -12.35 -13.97
C ASP A 262 -11.06 -11.86 -15.35
N VAL A 263 -10.15 -10.88 -15.40
CA VAL A 263 -9.59 -10.38 -16.67
C VAL A 263 -8.83 -11.47 -17.43
N LEU A 264 -8.10 -12.33 -16.71
CA LEU A 264 -7.36 -13.47 -17.28
C LEU A 264 -8.25 -14.70 -17.58
N GLY A 265 -9.55 -14.65 -17.27
CA GLY A 265 -10.47 -15.77 -17.47
C GLY A 265 -10.15 -17.03 -16.65
N VAL A 266 -9.45 -16.90 -15.51
CA VAL A 266 -9.06 -18.02 -14.65
C VAL A 266 -10.27 -18.48 -13.82
N ASP A 267 -10.78 -19.70 -14.07
CA ASP A 267 -12.00 -20.25 -13.47
C ASP A 267 -11.92 -20.38 -11.93
N VAL A 268 -13.03 -20.03 -11.27
CA VAL A 268 -13.32 -20.20 -9.85
C VAL A 268 -13.13 -21.63 -9.36
N ALA A 269 -13.34 -22.66 -10.19
CA ALA A 269 -13.03 -24.05 -9.81
C ALA A 269 -11.53 -24.29 -9.57
N THR A 270 -10.66 -23.58 -10.31
CA THR A 270 -9.22 -23.50 -10.07
C THR A 270 -8.91 -22.64 -8.83
N ARG A 271 -9.69 -21.56 -8.60
CA ARG A 271 -9.59 -20.72 -7.38
C ARG A 271 -9.97 -21.50 -6.10
N ALA A 272 -10.82 -22.51 -6.22
CA ALA A 272 -11.51 -23.18 -5.10
C ALA A 272 -11.12 -24.66 -4.88
N ALA A 273 -10.02 -25.16 -5.45
CA ALA A 273 -9.49 -26.50 -5.15
C ALA A 273 -8.90 -26.62 -3.71
N GLY A 274 -9.47 -25.89 -2.74
CA GLY A 274 -9.35 -26.14 -1.31
C GLY A 274 -9.11 -24.93 -0.39
N ARG A 275 -9.03 -23.69 -0.88
CA ARG A 275 -8.52 -22.54 -0.09
C ARG A 275 -9.48 -21.34 -0.07
N VAL A 276 -9.37 -20.54 0.99
CA VAL A 276 -10.33 -19.56 1.56
C VAL A 276 -10.88 -18.53 0.56
N PRO A 277 -12.17 -18.10 0.64
CA PRO A 277 -12.72 -17.03 -0.20
C PRO A 277 -11.93 -15.72 -0.13
N PHE A 278 -11.95 -14.95 -1.22
CA PHE A 278 -11.47 -13.57 -1.24
C PHE A 278 -12.45 -12.66 -0.51
N ASP A 279 -11.93 -11.62 0.14
CA ASP A 279 -12.76 -10.56 0.71
C ASP A 279 -13.10 -9.48 -0.34
N GLY A 280 -12.22 -9.35 -1.34
CA GLY A 280 -12.39 -8.41 -2.43
C GLY A 280 -13.40 -8.84 -3.48
N ARG A 281 -13.68 -7.90 -4.38
CA ARG A 281 -14.66 -8.02 -5.47
C ARG A 281 -13.99 -7.55 -6.76
N SER A 282 -14.25 -8.27 -7.85
CA SER A 282 -13.67 -7.93 -9.15
C SER A 282 -14.30 -6.67 -9.76
N ALA A 283 -13.46 -5.69 -10.11
CA ALA A 283 -13.87 -4.49 -10.84
C ALA A 283 -14.24 -4.76 -12.31
N ALA A 284 -13.83 -5.92 -12.85
CA ALA A 284 -14.21 -6.39 -14.17
C ALA A 284 -15.66 -6.92 -14.20
N ALA A 285 -16.17 -7.39 -13.06
CA ALA A 285 -17.56 -7.79 -12.91
C ALA A 285 -18.46 -6.59 -12.56
N GLU A 286 -18.10 -5.84 -11.52
CA GLU A 286 -18.80 -4.64 -11.08
C GLU A 286 -17.84 -3.75 -10.29
N MET A 287 -17.75 -2.46 -10.63
CA MET A 287 -16.94 -1.52 -9.87
C MET A 287 -17.38 -1.50 -8.39
N PRO A 288 -16.48 -1.85 -7.43
CA PRO A 288 -16.71 -1.73 -6.01
C PRO A 288 -17.32 -0.40 -5.54
N THR A 289 -18.36 -0.51 -4.70
CA THR A 289 -18.95 0.60 -3.96
C THR A 289 -19.15 0.23 -2.48
N GLY A 290 -19.41 1.25 -1.65
CA GLY A 290 -19.66 1.10 -0.22
C GLY A 290 -18.39 1.08 0.64
N PRO A 291 -18.54 0.99 1.97
CA PRO A 291 -17.44 1.11 2.90
C PRO A 291 -16.48 -0.08 2.82
N ARG A 292 -15.18 0.22 2.92
CA ARG A 292 -14.05 -0.72 2.90
C ARG A 292 -13.18 -0.53 4.15
N PRO A 293 -12.66 -1.60 4.75
CA PRO A 293 -11.82 -1.50 5.94
C PRO A 293 -10.42 -1.01 5.59
N CYS A 294 -9.82 -0.21 6.47
CA CYS A 294 -8.40 0.11 6.45
C CYS A 294 -7.87 -0.09 7.87
N THR A 295 -6.67 -0.66 8.02
CA THR A 295 -6.09 -0.91 9.35
C THR A 295 -4.68 -0.35 9.48
N TYR A 296 -4.25 -0.16 10.70
CA TYR A 296 -2.86 0.10 11.03
C TYR A 296 -2.58 -0.54 12.38
N GLU A 297 -1.59 -1.43 12.42
CA GLU A 297 -1.12 -2.02 13.65
C GLU A 297 0.40 -2.11 13.58
N ASN A 298 1.08 -1.35 14.43
CA ASN A 298 2.51 -1.51 14.62
C ASN A 298 2.94 -1.16 16.04
N GLN A 299 4.04 -1.73 16.49
CA GLN A 299 4.80 -1.16 17.62
C GLN A 299 5.61 0.02 17.10
N VAL A 300 5.58 1.13 17.83
CA VAL A 300 6.28 2.35 17.41
C VAL A 300 7.30 2.70 18.48
N LEU A 301 8.54 2.95 18.04
CA LEU A 301 9.75 3.33 18.81
C LEU A 301 10.60 2.17 19.37
N PRO A 302 11.94 2.35 19.49
CA PRO A 302 12.88 1.25 19.49
C PRO A 302 12.89 0.48 20.81
N ALA A 303 13.21 -0.82 20.72
CA ALA A 303 13.51 -1.70 21.85
C ALA A 303 14.57 -1.16 22.82
N SER A 304 15.34 -0.14 22.42
CA SER A 304 16.39 0.49 23.24
C SER A 304 15.86 1.41 24.36
N ILE A 305 14.59 1.87 24.30
CA ILE A 305 13.95 2.61 25.40
C ILE A 305 12.54 2.03 25.66
N PRO A 306 12.44 0.82 26.27
CA PRO A 306 11.18 0.08 26.39
C PRO A 306 10.05 0.80 27.13
N PHE A 307 10.36 1.81 27.94
CA PHE A 307 9.33 2.58 28.67
C PHE A 307 8.71 3.70 27.83
N LEU A 308 9.23 3.98 26.62
CA LEU A 308 8.66 4.91 25.64
C LEU A 308 8.12 4.20 24.40
N SER A 309 8.20 2.86 24.33
CA SER A 309 7.55 2.10 23.26
C SER A 309 6.05 1.96 23.54
N GLY A 310 5.27 1.89 22.47
CA GLY A 310 3.83 1.65 22.54
C GLY A 310 3.32 1.11 21.22
N SER A 311 2.16 0.47 21.25
CA SER A 311 1.47 0.04 20.04
C SER A 311 0.51 1.13 19.58
N LEU A 312 0.51 1.38 18.27
CA LEU A 312 -0.53 2.14 17.60
C LEU A 312 -1.40 1.14 16.83
N ASN A 313 -2.67 1.06 17.23
CA ASN A 313 -3.70 0.29 16.56
C ASN A 313 -4.86 1.22 16.18
N TYR A 314 -5.08 1.36 14.88
CA TYR A 314 -6.20 2.08 14.29
C TYR A 314 -6.93 1.15 13.33
N GLN A 315 -8.25 1.18 13.40
CA GLN A 315 -9.12 0.57 12.41
C GLN A 315 -9.99 1.67 11.82
N GLY A 316 -10.26 1.63 10.53
CA GLY A 316 -11.16 2.56 9.89
C GLY A 316 -12.01 1.89 8.83
N ALA A 317 -13.16 2.47 8.55
CA ALA A 317 -13.97 2.14 7.40
C ALA A 317 -14.09 3.38 6.53
N TRP A 318 -13.96 3.21 5.21
CA TRP A 318 -13.84 4.30 4.25
C TRP A 318 -14.65 4.00 2.99
N ASP A 319 -15.27 5.02 2.40
CA ASP A 319 -15.78 4.99 1.04
C ASP A 319 -15.12 6.11 0.22
N ALA A 320 -15.68 6.45 -0.94
CA ALA A 320 -15.17 7.51 -1.78
C ALA A 320 -15.19 8.90 -1.10
N ASP A 321 -16.17 9.17 -0.24
CA ASP A 321 -16.46 10.51 0.27
C ASP A 321 -15.88 10.75 1.67
N GLY A 322 -15.51 9.69 2.38
CA GLY A 322 -14.86 9.83 3.68
C GLY A 322 -14.73 8.52 4.44
N GLY A 323 -14.55 8.63 5.74
CA GLY A 323 -14.49 7.46 6.61
C GLY A 323 -14.45 7.79 8.09
N TYR A 324 -14.65 6.74 8.88
CA TYR A 324 -14.53 6.78 10.34
C TYR A 324 -13.28 6.03 10.76
N VAL A 325 -12.51 6.60 11.67
CA VAL A 325 -11.31 6.01 12.27
C VAL A 325 -11.54 5.78 13.76
N PHE A 326 -11.29 4.56 14.19
CA PHE A 326 -11.37 4.08 15.56
C PHE A 326 -9.95 3.81 16.09
N ALA A 327 -9.51 4.62 17.04
CA ALA A 327 -8.29 4.37 17.81
C ALA A 327 -8.55 3.24 18.81
N ARG A 328 -7.98 2.06 18.53
CA ARG A 328 -8.06 0.90 19.44
C ARG A 328 -7.03 0.98 20.55
N SER A 329 -5.90 1.66 20.32
CA SER A 329 -4.93 1.98 21.38
C SER A 329 -5.46 3.02 22.37
N ALA A 330 -5.20 2.80 23.66
CA ALA A 330 -5.61 3.70 24.71
C ALA A 330 -4.90 5.07 24.61
N LEU A 331 -5.56 6.14 25.06
CA LEU A 331 -4.99 7.49 25.01
C LEU A 331 -3.61 7.60 25.67
N PRO A 332 -3.34 7.03 26.87
CA PRO A 332 -2.00 7.12 27.47
C PRO A 332 -0.90 6.49 26.61
N GLU A 333 -1.19 5.37 25.95
CA GLU A 333 -0.26 4.69 25.04
C GLU A 333 0.04 5.55 23.81
N ARG A 334 -1.00 6.12 23.19
CA ARG A 334 -0.84 7.07 22.06
C ARG A 334 0.02 8.27 22.46
N LEU A 335 -0.20 8.84 23.63
CA LEU A 335 0.60 9.97 24.13
C LEU A 335 2.05 9.56 24.44
N LEU A 336 2.28 8.33 24.88
CA LEU A 336 3.62 7.78 25.09
C LEU A 336 4.39 7.67 23.78
N VAL A 337 3.74 7.15 22.73
CA VAL A 337 4.32 7.10 21.38
C VAL A 337 4.63 8.50 20.86
N LEU A 338 3.74 9.48 21.06
CA LEU A 338 4.04 10.87 20.70
C LEU A 338 5.26 11.41 21.47
N ALA A 339 5.36 11.14 22.77
CA ALA A 339 6.49 11.55 23.59
C ALA A 339 7.80 10.95 23.07
N GLY A 340 7.81 9.65 22.77
CA GLY A 340 8.99 9.00 22.20
C GLY A 340 9.34 9.49 20.80
N LYS A 341 8.35 9.81 19.94
CA LYS A 341 8.60 10.47 18.66
C LYS A 341 9.24 11.85 18.85
N ALA A 342 8.75 12.62 19.82
CA ALA A 342 9.30 13.91 20.16
C ALA A 342 10.69 13.82 20.81
N THR A 343 11.12 12.69 21.39
CA THR A 343 12.42 12.57 22.08
C THR A 343 13.48 11.85 21.25
N ALA A 344 13.13 10.69 20.69
CA ALA A 344 14.10 9.72 20.18
C ALA A 344 13.99 9.45 18.67
N SER A 345 12.90 9.82 18.00
CA SER A 345 12.76 9.54 16.56
C SER A 345 13.65 10.44 15.67
N ALA A 346 13.89 10.01 14.43
CA ALA A 346 14.48 10.84 13.38
C ALA A 346 13.67 12.13 13.11
N LYS A 347 12.35 12.06 13.30
CA LYS A 347 11.38 13.14 13.06
C LYS A 347 11.25 14.11 14.25
N ARG A 348 11.98 13.91 15.35
CA ARG A 348 11.84 14.66 16.62
C ARG A 348 11.86 16.18 16.48
N ARG A 349 12.69 16.73 15.58
CA ARG A 349 12.77 18.18 15.36
C ARG A 349 11.47 18.74 14.77
N TYR A 350 10.91 18.04 13.79
CA TYR A 350 9.65 18.41 13.15
C TYR A 350 8.49 18.28 14.14
N VAL A 351 8.39 17.13 14.81
CA VAL A 351 7.33 16.86 15.80
C VAL A 351 7.35 17.91 16.92
N ARG A 352 8.52 18.28 17.47
CA ARG A 352 8.62 19.33 18.50
C ARG A 352 8.15 20.69 18.01
N ARG A 353 8.53 21.08 16.78
CA ARG A 353 8.11 22.36 16.17
C ARG A 353 6.59 22.41 15.96
N HIS A 354 5.97 21.26 15.71
CA HIS A 354 4.53 21.14 15.44
C HIS A 354 3.77 20.47 16.60
N LEU A 355 4.33 20.46 17.81
CA LEU A 355 3.81 19.70 18.95
C LEU A 355 2.35 20.01 19.29
N PRO A 356 1.85 21.26 19.25
CA PRO A 356 0.43 21.52 19.49
C PRO A 356 -0.50 20.81 18.49
N ARG A 357 -0.08 20.65 17.22
CA ARG A 357 -0.86 19.91 16.21
C ARG A 357 -0.73 18.41 16.43
N ALA A 358 0.49 17.92 16.69
CA ALA A 358 0.73 16.51 16.99
C ALA A 358 -0.05 16.06 18.23
N LEU A 359 0.02 16.80 19.33
CA LEU A 359 -0.73 16.52 20.55
C LEU A 359 -2.24 16.46 20.29
N ARG A 360 -2.80 17.41 19.53
CA ARG A 360 -4.22 17.36 19.13
C ARG A 360 -4.54 16.11 18.31
N SER A 361 -3.63 15.66 17.44
CA SER A 361 -3.82 14.46 16.62
C SER A 361 -3.90 13.19 17.47
N TYR A 362 -3.00 13.02 18.44
CA TYR A 362 -2.96 11.82 19.30
C TYR A 362 -4.00 11.87 20.42
N ALA A 363 -4.40 13.07 20.84
CA ALA A 363 -5.43 13.28 21.85
C ALA A 363 -6.86 13.30 21.29
N ARG A 364 -7.04 13.06 19.98
CA ARG A 364 -8.39 12.91 19.40
C ARG A 364 -9.17 11.81 20.12
N ALA A 365 -10.50 11.96 20.09
CA ALA A 365 -11.43 10.96 20.57
C ALA A 365 -11.12 9.58 19.94
N SER A 366 -11.62 8.54 20.59
CA SER A 366 -11.48 7.17 20.08
C SER A 366 -12.07 7.04 18.68
N GLU A 367 -13.10 7.80 18.35
CA GLU A 367 -13.71 7.88 17.03
C GLU A 367 -13.39 9.23 16.38
N THR A 368 -13.09 9.22 15.07
CA THR A 368 -12.86 10.43 14.28
C THR A 368 -13.44 10.26 12.89
N GLU A 369 -14.33 11.17 12.51
CA GLU A 369 -14.87 11.28 11.15
C GLU A 369 -13.95 12.13 10.26
N TYR A 370 -13.80 11.70 9.01
CA TYR A 370 -13.16 12.46 7.93
C TYR A 370 -14.07 12.48 6.71
N GLY A 371 -14.15 13.63 6.03
CA GLY A 371 -14.94 13.77 4.81
C GLY A 371 -16.45 13.79 5.10
N SER A 372 -17.22 13.12 4.25
CA SER A 372 -18.68 12.97 4.38
C SER A 372 -19.10 11.57 3.93
N PRO A 373 -18.71 10.51 4.67
CA PRO A 373 -18.99 9.13 4.30
C PRO A 373 -20.50 8.90 4.14
N ALA A 374 -20.89 8.04 3.18
CA ALA A 374 -22.28 7.70 2.89
C ALA A 374 -22.87 6.65 3.86
N PHE A 375 -22.16 6.34 4.94
CA PHE A 375 -22.52 5.37 5.98
C PHE A 375 -22.32 5.98 7.36
N THR A 376 -22.86 5.33 8.39
CA THR A 376 -22.81 5.77 9.78
C THR A 376 -21.63 5.15 10.55
N PRO A 377 -21.21 5.73 11.69
CA PRO A 377 -20.18 5.11 12.53
C PRO A 377 -20.59 3.72 13.05
N ASP A 378 -21.89 3.47 13.28
CA ASP A 378 -22.38 2.14 13.68
C ASP A 378 -22.24 1.11 12.55
N GLU A 379 -22.52 1.48 11.31
CA GLU A 379 -22.28 0.62 10.14
C GLU A 379 -20.78 0.36 9.92
N ALA A 380 -19.95 1.36 10.23
CA ALA A 380 -18.49 1.24 10.20
C ALA A 380 -17.99 0.20 11.22
N GLU A 381 -18.43 0.28 12.48
CA GLU A 381 -18.09 -0.70 13.51
C GLU A 381 -18.59 -2.10 13.13
N GLN A 382 -19.84 -2.24 12.65
CA GLN A 382 -20.37 -3.53 12.19
C GLN A 382 -19.55 -4.13 11.04
N LEU A 383 -19.06 -3.31 10.11
CA LEU A 383 -18.15 -3.78 9.06
C LEU A 383 -16.85 -4.32 9.67
N LEU A 384 -16.22 -3.55 10.56
CA LEU A 384 -14.96 -3.93 11.19
C LEU A 384 -15.11 -5.20 12.04
N GLU A 385 -16.19 -5.30 12.82
CA GLU A 385 -16.52 -6.50 13.61
C GLU A 385 -16.65 -7.74 12.73
N ARG A 386 -17.38 -7.65 11.60
CA ARG A 386 -17.50 -8.76 10.64
C ARG A 386 -16.14 -9.18 10.09
N VAL A 387 -15.31 -8.23 9.66
CA VAL A 387 -13.97 -8.53 9.14
C VAL A 387 -13.09 -9.19 10.19
N THR A 388 -13.18 -8.76 11.45
CA THR A 388 -12.41 -9.37 12.55
C THR A 388 -12.96 -10.71 13.03
N ALA A 389 -14.24 -11.02 12.79
CA ALA A 389 -14.83 -12.30 13.17
C ALA A 389 -14.20 -13.47 12.40
N ASP A 390 -13.75 -13.21 11.17
CA ASP A 390 -13.06 -14.17 10.30
C ASP A 390 -11.53 -14.05 10.41
N ALA A 391 -11.02 -13.41 11.47
CA ALA A 391 -9.58 -13.24 11.65
C ALA A 391 -8.86 -14.57 11.81
N VAL A 392 -7.73 -14.72 11.11
CA VAL A 392 -6.89 -15.91 11.18
C VAL A 392 -5.79 -15.74 12.21
N GLU A 393 -5.23 -16.86 12.67
CA GLU A 393 -4.02 -16.84 13.49
C GLU A 393 -2.84 -16.29 12.68
N ARG A 394 -2.03 -15.44 13.31
CA ARG A 394 -0.88 -14.80 12.65
C ARG A 394 0.32 -15.73 12.66
N GLU A 395 0.78 -16.13 11.49
CA GLU A 395 2.08 -16.77 11.35
C GLU A 395 3.19 -15.74 11.61
N THR A 396 4.13 -16.07 12.49
CA THR A 396 5.20 -15.16 12.92
C THR A 396 6.55 -15.72 12.52
N VAL A 397 7.35 -14.89 11.86
CA VAL A 397 8.71 -15.20 11.41
C VAL A 397 9.72 -14.34 12.17
N SER A 398 10.90 -14.91 12.45
CA SER A 398 12.00 -14.17 13.07
C SER A 398 12.78 -13.39 12.01
N LEU A 399 12.97 -12.09 12.23
CA LEU A 399 13.86 -11.27 11.43
C LEU A 399 15.28 -11.30 11.98
N SER A 400 16.27 -11.43 11.10
CA SER A 400 17.68 -11.27 11.45
C SER A 400 17.99 -9.83 11.89
N ASP A 401 19.17 -9.61 12.48
CA ASP A 401 19.59 -8.27 12.92
C ASP A 401 19.77 -7.31 11.73
N ASP A 402 20.22 -7.81 10.57
CA ASP A 402 20.43 -7.04 9.35
C ASP A 402 19.09 -6.61 8.73
N ALA A 403 18.11 -7.52 8.63
CA ALA A 403 16.74 -7.23 8.20
C ALA A 403 16.09 -6.17 9.09
N GLN A 404 16.23 -6.31 10.42
CA GLN A 404 15.73 -5.31 11.35
C GLN A 404 16.43 -3.96 11.18
N GLN A 405 17.73 -3.94 10.88
CA GLN A 405 18.47 -2.71 10.63
C GLN A 405 18.02 -2.03 9.34
N ARG A 406 17.84 -2.78 8.25
CA ARG A 406 17.30 -2.29 6.98
C ARG A 406 15.94 -1.61 7.18
N LEU A 407 15.03 -2.26 7.92
CA LEU A 407 13.73 -1.68 8.25
C LEU A 407 13.85 -0.35 9.00
N ARG A 408 14.78 -0.24 9.96
CA ARG A 408 15.09 1.02 10.67
C ARG A 408 15.61 2.12 9.76
N ASP A 409 16.40 1.76 8.75
CA ASP A 409 16.95 2.70 7.78
C ASP A 409 15.89 3.19 6.78
N LEU A 410 14.95 2.33 6.41
CA LEU A 410 13.71 2.71 5.72
C LEU A 410 12.75 3.50 6.64
N GLY A 411 12.99 3.54 7.95
CA GLY A 411 12.18 4.33 8.88
C GLY A 411 10.93 3.61 9.38
N TYR A 412 10.84 2.30 9.15
CA TYR A 412 10.02 1.41 9.96
C TYR A 412 10.67 1.26 11.34
N THR A 413 9.89 1.19 12.41
CA THR A 413 10.39 1.08 13.78
C THR A 413 9.83 -0.14 14.47
#